data_AF-A0A2E3VA89-F1
#
_entry.id   AF-A0A2E3VA89-F1
#
_cell.length_a   1.000
_cell.length_b   1.000
_cell.length_c   1.000
_cell.angle_alpha   90.00
_cell.angle_beta   90.00
_cell.angle_gamma   90.00
#
_symmetry.space_group_name_H-M   'P 1'
#
loop_
_entity.id
_entity.type
_entity.pdbx_description
1 polymer ?
#
loop_
_entity_poly.entity_id
_entity_poly.type
_entity_poly.pdbx_seq_one_letter_code
_entity_poly.pdbx_strand_id
1 'polypeptide(L)'
;MKIVFRSFYFIFSVFLATQVDAQDMSGWSDQRVCQYQGGFNDEVYVRGLSCKALTATANRNVLSETNSYKHLNLTSKPKKVLSKNQTKSLWNAYKKAPKCFEHPTYGFGVGYKLKTIQKKELMNRSWTSPFYKYEEEHKHKIKLGNRLPQPITSINLNEDYGERELQVDQAIKFFQKAAYVARVGKSIEEVEKVKTVLLDWSKNNALKEGINASWGDKPVYWQIMVLINSILTTTAVISESFDSNERQILGPWLNNLIKKVAKSNWKDRQDNKAYQTSYMTLIWGLMVNDLNAVQHSINVVKLAVHDMRPDGSFPIDTQRGGMGIDYNSKSYGYLLMMASILKGKTG
;
A
#
# COMPACT_ATOMS: atom_id res chain seq x y z
N MET A 1 -2.00 22.35 25.35
CA MET A 1 -0.69 21.79 24.93
C MET A 1 -0.73 20.32 24.47
N LYS A 2 -1.88 19.79 24.01
CA LYS A 2 -2.03 18.42 23.44
C LYS A 2 -2.33 18.42 21.92
N ILE A 3 -2.52 19.60 21.33
CA ILE A 3 -2.96 19.78 19.93
C ILE A 3 -1.75 19.83 18.97
N VAL A 4 -0.56 20.19 19.46
CA VAL A 4 0.66 20.29 18.64
C VAL A 4 1.20 18.91 18.25
N PHE A 5 0.96 17.85 19.03
CA PHE A 5 1.51 16.51 18.76
C PHE A 5 0.80 15.73 17.64
N ARG A 6 -0.46 16.04 17.32
CA ARG A 6 -1.24 15.30 16.29
C ARG A 6 -1.12 15.91 14.90
N SER A 7 -0.87 17.22 14.81
CA SER A 7 -0.54 17.89 13.54
C SER A 7 0.93 17.70 13.13
N PHE A 8 1.81 17.36 14.08
CA PHE A 8 3.24 17.15 13.83
C PHE A 8 3.55 15.94 12.94
N TYR A 9 2.69 14.92 12.90
CA TYR A 9 2.88 13.74 12.04
C TYR A 9 2.62 13.98 10.55
N PHE A 10 1.93 15.06 10.18
CA PHE A 10 1.57 15.32 8.79
C PHE A 10 2.52 16.32 8.09
N ILE A 11 3.15 17.22 8.86
CA ILE A 11 4.11 18.19 8.29
C ILE A 11 5.52 17.58 8.18
N PHE A 12 5.90 16.65 9.06
CA PHE A 12 7.21 15.99 9.00
C PHE A 12 7.36 14.95 7.88
N SER A 13 6.26 14.46 7.30
CA SER A 13 6.33 13.62 6.09
C SER A 13 6.76 14.38 4.83
N VAL A 14 6.93 15.71 4.91
CA VAL A 14 7.30 16.57 3.76
C VAL A 14 8.64 17.29 3.96
N PHE A 15 9.21 17.36 5.17
CA PHE A 15 10.52 18.00 5.40
C PHE A 15 11.39 17.22 6.40
N LEU A 16 12.45 16.61 5.85
CA LEU A 16 13.72 16.25 6.48
C LEU A 16 13.76 15.18 7.58
N ALA A 17 14.64 14.23 7.31
CA ALA A 17 15.31 13.39 8.29
C ALA A 17 15.91 14.26 9.42
N THR A 18 15.63 13.85 10.65
CA THR A 18 16.61 13.93 11.74
C THR A 18 16.87 12.49 12.16
N GLN A 19 18.14 12.09 12.16
CA GLN A 19 18.57 10.83 12.75
C GLN A 19 18.20 10.84 14.24
N VAL A 20 17.47 9.82 14.68
CA VAL A 20 17.47 9.39 16.08
C VAL A 20 17.84 7.92 16.06
N ASP A 21 19.15 7.65 16.02
CA ASP A 21 19.67 6.37 16.48
C ASP A 21 19.67 6.39 18.01
N ALA A 22 18.79 5.56 18.58
CA ALA A 22 18.85 4.91 19.90
C ALA A 22 17.42 4.64 20.37
N GLN A 23 16.86 3.47 20.03
CA GLN A 23 15.79 2.94 20.87
C GLN A 23 16.45 2.39 22.13
N ASP A 24 16.58 3.25 23.14
CA ASP A 24 16.92 2.81 24.48
C ASP A 24 15.82 1.84 24.98
N MET A 25 16.15 0.56 25.03
CA MET A 25 15.28 -0.50 25.53
C MET A 25 15.48 -0.76 27.03
N SER A 26 16.34 0.01 27.71
CA SER A 26 16.62 -0.15 29.15
C SER A 26 15.35 -0.11 30.00
N GLY A 27 14.38 0.73 29.62
CA GLY A 27 13.09 0.85 30.31
C GLY A 27 12.04 -0.21 29.95
N TRP A 28 12.34 -1.16 29.06
CA TRP A 28 11.38 -2.19 28.64
C TRP A 28 11.43 -3.41 29.56
N SER A 29 10.27 -4.05 29.77
CA SER A 29 10.20 -5.32 30.49
C SER A 29 10.86 -6.45 29.69
N ASP A 30 11.45 -7.43 30.37
CA ASP A 30 12.16 -8.54 29.73
C ASP A 30 11.27 -9.34 28.76
N GLN A 31 9.97 -9.45 29.06
CA GLN A 31 8.99 -10.05 28.14
C GLN A 31 8.88 -9.26 26.83
N ARG A 32 8.87 -7.93 26.90
CA ARG A 32 8.77 -7.06 25.72
C ARG A 32 10.08 -7.06 24.94
N VAL A 33 11.22 -7.11 25.63
CA VAL A 33 12.56 -7.28 25.03
C VAL A 33 12.66 -8.63 24.30
N CYS A 34 12.16 -9.74 24.88
CA CYS A 34 12.13 -11.06 24.24
C CYS A 34 11.13 -11.16 23.07
N GLN A 35 10.08 -10.34 23.03
CA GLN A 35 9.11 -10.32 21.92
C GLN A 35 9.60 -9.46 20.74
N TYR A 36 10.38 -8.42 21.03
CA TYR A 36 10.94 -7.54 20.00
C TYR A 36 11.96 -8.28 19.13
N GLN A 37 11.78 -8.21 17.81
CA GLN A 37 12.59 -8.95 16.82
C GLN A 37 12.68 -10.46 17.09
N GLY A 38 11.69 -11.03 17.79
CA GLY A 38 11.66 -12.46 18.11
C GLY A 38 12.75 -12.93 19.08
N GLY A 39 13.26 -12.03 19.93
CA GLY A 39 14.26 -12.35 20.95
C GLY A 39 15.70 -12.33 20.43
N PHE A 40 15.95 -11.76 19.25
CA PHE A 40 17.29 -11.56 18.68
C PHE A 40 17.61 -10.07 18.59
N ASN A 41 17.87 -9.44 19.74
CA ASN A 41 18.32 -8.05 19.82
C ASN A 41 19.42 -7.92 20.87
N ASP A 42 20.23 -6.85 20.78
CA ASP A 42 21.41 -6.66 21.63
C ASP A 42 21.08 -6.62 23.12
N GLU A 43 19.92 -6.07 23.48
CA GLU A 43 19.44 -6.00 24.86
C GLU A 43 19.18 -7.40 25.47
N VAL A 44 18.74 -8.38 24.68
CA VAL A 44 18.61 -9.80 25.12
C VAL A 44 19.98 -10.36 25.52
N TYR A 45 21.03 -10.05 24.77
CA TYR A 45 22.40 -10.52 25.07
C TYR A 45 22.99 -9.78 26.27
N VAL A 46 22.79 -8.46 26.34
CA VAL A 46 23.26 -7.61 27.45
C VAL A 46 22.62 -8.02 28.78
N ARG A 47 21.33 -8.39 28.77
CA ARG A 47 20.61 -8.85 29.97
C ARG A 47 20.71 -10.34 30.26
N GLY A 48 21.36 -11.13 29.39
CA GLY A 48 21.48 -12.57 29.56
C GLY A 48 20.13 -13.34 29.53
N LEU A 49 19.14 -12.84 28.78
CA LEU A 49 17.79 -13.43 28.77
C LEU A 49 17.72 -14.70 27.90
N SER A 50 17.10 -15.77 28.42
CA SER A 50 16.81 -17.01 27.68
C SER A 50 15.37 -16.99 27.13
N CYS A 51 15.17 -16.38 25.96
CA CYS A 51 13.84 -16.22 25.35
C CYS A 51 13.25 -17.52 24.74
N LYS A 52 13.85 -18.69 25.01
CA LYS A 52 13.55 -19.98 24.37
C LYS A 52 12.19 -20.58 24.77
N ALA A 53 11.63 -20.19 25.92
CA ALA A 53 10.36 -20.72 26.42
C ALA A 53 9.11 -19.96 25.91
N LEU A 54 9.26 -18.77 25.32
CA LEU A 54 8.13 -17.94 24.89
C LEU A 54 7.78 -18.07 23.39
N THR A 55 8.56 -18.84 22.63
CA THR A 55 8.37 -19.07 21.18
C THR A 55 7.82 -20.48 20.86
N ALA A 56 7.64 -21.33 21.87
CA ALA A 56 7.29 -22.74 21.71
C ALA A 56 5.79 -23.03 21.84
N THR A 57 4.93 -22.38 21.06
CA THR A 57 3.59 -22.93 20.72
C THR A 57 3.04 -22.23 19.49
N ALA A 58 3.19 -22.85 18.31
CA ALA A 58 2.22 -22.83 17.20
C ALA A 58 2.80 -23.51 15.95
N ASN A 59 3.03 -24.83 16.01
CA ASN A 59 3.08 -25.66 14.81
C ASN A 59 1.70 -26.29 14.61
N ARG A 60 0.83 -25.58 13.88
CA ARG A 60 -0.29 -26.20 13.15
C ARG A 60 -0.40 -25.55 11.78
N ASN A 61 -0.27 -26.36 10.74
CA ASN A 61 -0.70 -26.05 9.39
C ASN A 61 -2.17 -25.69 9.43
N VAL A 62 -2.50 -24.42 9.21
CA VAL A 62 -3.87 -23.95 9.05
C VAL A 62 -3.90 -22.94 7.90
N LEU A 63 -4.14 -23.45 6.69
CA LEU A 63 -4.86 -22.68 5.68
C LEU A 63 -6.34 -22.77 6.07
N SER A 64 -6.77 -22.00 7.08
CA SER A 64 -8.19 -21.78 7.34
C SER A 64 -8.60 -20.52 6.62
N GLU A 65 -9.78 -20.56 6.00
CA GLU A 65 -10.50 -19.36 5.57
C GLU A 65 -10.47 -18.34 6.71
N THR A 66 -9.87 -17.19 6.44
CA THR A 66 -9.76 -16.13 7.45
C THR A 66 -11.15 -15.51 7.54
N ASN A 67 -11.94 -15.89 8.56
CA ASN A 67 -13.31 -15.41 8.72
C ASN A 67 -13.42 -14.15 9.59
N SER A 68 -12.30 -13.65 10.12
CA SER A 68 -12.23 -12.44 10.94
C SER A 68 -10.84 -11.82 10.89
N TYR A 69 -10.78 -10.50 11.07
CA TYR A 69 -9.52 -9.76 11.25
C TYR A 69 -8.63 -10.33 12.37
N LYS A 70 -9.23 -10.94 13.41
CA LYS A 70 -8.50 -11.59 14.51
C LYS A 70 -7.70 -12.83 14.07
N HIS A 71 -8.05 -13.43 12.93
CA HIS A 71 -7.37 -14.60 12.39
C HIS A 71 -6.30 -14.22 11.35
N LEU A 72 -6.11 -12.93 11.08
CA LEU A 72 -5.01 -12.48 10.26
C LEU A 72 -3.69 -12.81 10.96
N ASN A 73 -2.81 -13.47 10.22
CA ASN A 73 -1.51 -13.83 10.70
C ASN A 73 -0.58 -12.62 10.60
N LEU A 74 -0.38 -11.94 11.73
CA LEU A 74 0.47 -10.76 11.87
C LEU A 74 1.91 -11.07 12.32
N THR A 75 2.15 -12.25 12.92
CA THR A 75 3.41 -12.52 13.64
C THR A 75 4.25 -13.63 13.05
N SER A 76 3.66 -14.60 12.33
CA SER A 76 4.46 -15.68 11.77
C SER A 76 5.44 -15.14 10.73
N LYS A 77 6.59 -15.82 10.62
CA LYS A 77 7.53 -15.63 9.52
C LYS A 77 6.78 -15.74 8.17
N PRO A 78 6.96 -14.79 7.23
CA PRO A 78 6.32 -14.85 5.94
C PRO A 78 6.88 -16.02 5.12
N LYS A 79 6.10 -16.48 4.15
CA LYS A 79 6.58 -17.44 3.16
C LYS A 79 7.62 -16.76 2.26
N LYS A 80 8.47 -17.56 1.61
CA LYS A 80 9.49 -17.11 0.63
C LYS A 80 10.63 -16.28 1.20
N VAL A 81 10.87 -16.24 2.51
CA VAL A 81 12.08 -15.61 3.08
C VAL A 81 13.33 -16.26 2.49
N LEU A 82 14.29 -15.42 2.09
CA LEU A 82 15.56 -15.87 1.50
C LEU A 82 16.46 -16.54 2.55
N SER A 83 17.35 -17.42 2.09
CA SER A 83 18.44 -17.91 2.95
C SER A 83 19.42 -16.77 3.29
N LYS A 84 20.22 -16.89 4.36
CA LYS A 84 21.22 -15.87 4.74
C LYS A 84 22.14 -15.49 3.58
N ASN A 85 22.58 -16.47 2.78
CA ASN A 85 23.45 -16.24 1.63
C ASN A 85 22.72 -15.50 0.50
N GLN A 86 21.46 -15.84 0.24
CA GLN A 86 20.63 -15.14 -0.75
C GLN A 86 20.31 -13.72 -0.29
N THR A 87 19.98 -13.49 0.98
CA THR A 87 19.77 -12.15 1.54
C THR A 87 21.02 -11.28 1.40
N LYS A 88 22.20 -11.80 1.76
CA LYS A 88 23.46 -11.08 1.55
C LYS A 88 23.73 -10.79 0.07
N SER A 89 23.36 -11.71 -0.82
CA SER A 89 23.51 -11.53 -2.27
C SER A 89 22.55 -10.45 -2.81
N LEU A 90 21.30 -10.40 -2.33
CA LEU A 90 20.35 -9.32 -2.61
C LEU A 90 20.92 -7.96 -2.16
N TRP A 91 21.40 -7.89 -0.92
CA TRP A 91 22.01 -6.68 -0.38
C TRP A 91 23.23 -6.26 -1.21
N ASN A 92 24.06 -7.19 -1.66
CA ASN A 92 25.26 -6.87 -2.43
C ASN A 92 25.04 -6.82 -3.95
N ALA A 93 23.79 -6.89 -4.45
CA ALA A 93 23.52 -6.94 -5.89
C ALA A 93 24.11 -5.72 -6.63
N TYR A 94 24.08 -4.54 -6.00
CA TYR A 94 24.71 -3.32 -6.52
C TYR A 94 26.20 -3.46 -6.84
N LYS A 95 26.95 -4.33 -6.12
CA LYS A 95 28.38 -4.54 -6.34
C LYS A 95 28.69 -5.23 -7.66
N LYS A 96 27.68 -5.82 -8.30
CA LYS A 96 27.78 -6.50 -9.60
C LYS A 96 27.20 -5.67 -10.74
N ALA A 97 26.76 -4.44 -10.47
CA ALA A 97 26.26 -3.54 -11.50
C ALA A 97 27.43 -3.15 -12.42
N PRO A 98 27.33 -3.35 -13.75
CA PRO A 98 28.41 -3.00 -14.68
C PRO A 98 28.64 -1.48 -14.76
N LYS A 99 27.60 -0.67 -14.52
CA LYS A 99 27.64 0.80 -14.53
C LYS A 99 26.63 1.38 -13.54
N CYS A 100 26.78 2.66 -13.21
CA CYS A 100 25.74 3.41 -12.50
C CYS A 100 24.41 3.33 -13.29
N PHE A 101 23.28 3.08 -12.60
CA PHE A 101 21.94 2.86 -13.17
C PHE A 101 21.72 1.55 -13.96
N GLU A 102 22.75 0.71 -14.13
CA GLU A 102 22.58 -0.66 -14.61
C GLU A 102 22.46 -1.64 -13.44
N HIS A 103 21.29 -1.63 -12.81
CA HIS A 103 20.94 -2.52 -11.70
C HIS A 103 20.66 -3.96 -12.19
N PRO A 104 21.37 -4.97 -11.64
CA PRO A 104 21.05 -6.36 -11.88
C PRO A 104 19.69 -6.70 -11.29
N THR A 105 18.85 -7.40 -12.06
CA THR A 105 17.57 -7.93 -11.56
C THR A 105 17.84 -8.93 -10.45
N TYR A 106 17.26 -8.72 -9.26
CA TYR A 106 17.41 -9.68 -8.16
C TYR A 106 16.08 -10.34 -7.81
N GLY A 107 15.85 -11.48 -8.45
CA GLY A 107 14.59 -12.21 -8.36
C GLY A 107 13.46 -11.51 -9.11
N PHE A 108 12.49 -12.29 -9.56
CA PHE A 108 11.33 -11.75 -10.26
C PHE A 108 10.28 -11.26 -9.26
N GLY A 109 9.67 -10.12 -9.55
CA GLY A 109 8.46 -9.69 -8.86
C GLY A 109 7.34 -10.71 -9.05
N VAL A 110 6.50 -10.89 -8.04
CA VAL A 110 5.39 -11.82 -8.09
C VAL A 110 4.08 -11.09 -7.86
N GLY A 111 3.24 -11.10 -8.88
CA GLY A 111 1.89 -10.56 -8.86
C GLY A 111 0.96 -11.43 -8.03
N TYR A 112 -0.08 -10.79 -7.52
CA TYR A 112 -1.13 -11.42 -6.75
C TYR A 112 -2.38 -11.63 -7.60
N LYS A 113 -2.88 -12.87 -7.61
CA LYS A 113 -4.15 -13.19 -8.25
C LYS A 113 -5.30 -12.83 -7.32
N LEU A 114 -5.70 -11.56 -7.35
CA LEU A 114 -6.86 -11.07 -6.60
C LEU A 114 -8.16 -11.75 -7.08
N LYS A 115 -9.03 -12.11 -6.14
CA LYS A 115 -10.32 -12.77 -6.40
C LYS A 115 -11.22 -11.88 -7.26
N THR A 116 -11.89 -12.48 -8.24
CA THR A 116 -13.06 -11.85 -8.88
C THR A 116 -14.22 -11.92 -7.91
N ILE A 117 -14.72 -10.77 -7.47
CA ILE A 117 -15.89 -10.71 -6.60
C ILE A 117 -17.13 -10.62 -7.48
N GLN A 118 -18.13 -11.46 -7.23
CA GLN A 118 -19.34 -11.45 -8.05
C GLN A 118 -20.12 -10.15 -7.83
N LYS A 119 -20.80 -9.67 -8.89
CA LYS A 119 -21.62 -8.46 -8.85
C LYS A 119 -22.63 -8.46 -7.68
N LYS A 120 -23.30 -9.59 -7.44
CA LYS A 120 -24.25 -9.79 -6.33
C LYS A 120 -23.57 -9.68 -4.96
N GLU A 121 -22.35 -10.20 -4.84
CA GLU A 121 -21.57 -10.14 -3.60
C GLU A 121 -21.12 -8.70 -3.29
N LEU A 122 -20.69 -7.94 -4.31
CA LEU A 122 -20.33 -6.51 -4.16
C LEU A 122 -21.53 -5.62 -3.81
N MET A 123 -22.72 -5.94 -4.33
CA MET A 123 -23.97 -5.26 -4.03
C MET A 123 -24.40 -5.46 -2.57
N ASN A 124 -24.30 -6.70 -2.09
CA ASN A 124 -24.78 -7.11 -0.77
C ASN A 124 -23.81 -6.74 0.37
N ARG A 125 -22.51 -6.63 0.08
CA ARG A 125 -21.52 -6.23 1.09
C ARG A 125 -21.62 -4.74 1.38
N SER A 126 -21.74 -4.38 2.65
CA SER A 126 -21.49 -3.01 3.09
C SER A 126 -20.00 -2.71 2.93
N TRP A 127 -19.68 -1.71 2.09
CA TRP A 127 -18.31 -1.26 1.97
C TRP A 127 -17.95 -0.38 3.15
N THR A 128 -16.74 -0.55 3.68
CA THR A 128 -16.29 0.21 4.86
C THR A 128 -15.03 0.99 4.53
N SER A 129 -14.90 2.20 5.08
CA SER A 129 -13.67 2.94 4.86
C SER A 129 -12.54 2.30 5.67
N PRO A 130 -11.36 2.04 5.07
CA PRO A 130 -10.18 1.64 5.83
C PRO A 130 -9.54 2.83 6.56
N PHE A 131 -9.94 4.06 6.25
CA PHE A 131 -9.32 5.26 6.78
C PHE A 131 -10.00 5.76 8.06
N TYR A 132 -9.21 6.42 8.91
CA TYR A 132 -9.75 7.11 10.08
C TYR A 132 -10.69 8.25 9.65
N LYS A 133 -11.87 8.30 10.28
CA LYS A 133 -12.90 9.32 10.10
C LYS A 133 -12.52 10.59 10.86
N TYR A 134 -12.56 11.72 10.16
CA TYR A 134 -12.32 13.02 10.79
C TYR A 134 -13.52 13.43 11.63
N GLU A 135 -13.30 13.90 12.85
CA GLU A 135 -14.35 14.37 13.75
C GLU A 135 -15.09 15.57 13.14
N GLU A 136 -16.43 15.59 13.22
CA GLU A 136 -17.27 16.59 12.53
C GLU A 136 -16.93 18.03 12.94
N GLU A 137 -16.62 18.25 14.23
CA GLU A 137 -16.18 19.54 14.76
C GLU A 137 -14.92 20.07 14.06
N HIS A 138 -13.98 19.17 13.75
CA HIS A 138 -12.70 19.51 13.14
C HIS A 138 -12.77 19.71 11.62
N LYS A 139 -13.83 19.24 10.94
CA LYS A 139 -13.94 19.38 9.48
C LYS A 139 -14.00 20.85 9.04
N HIS A 140 -13.56 21.13 7.82
CA HIS A 140 -13.43 22.49 7.27
C HIS A 140 -14.34 22.74 6.06
N LYS A 141 -14.61 24.02 5.76
CA LYS A 141 -15.26 24.42 4.50
C LYS A 141 -14.21 24.40 3.38
N ILE A 142 -14.23 23.36 2.57
CA ILE A 142 -13.37 23.20 1.39
C ILE A 142 -14.20 22.66 0.24
N LYS A 143 -13.90 23.12 -0.98
CA LYS A 143 -14.63 22.75 -2.20
C LYS A 143 -13.69 22.21 -3.27
N LEU A 144 -14.21 21.30 -4.09
CA LEU A 144 -13.59 20.94 -5.36
C LEU A 144 -13.75 22.08 -6.36
N GLY A 145 -12.87 22.08 -7.37
CA GLY A 145 -13.04 22.98 -8.50
C GLY A 145 -14.25 22.57 -9.34
N ASN A 146 -14.78 23.50 -10.14
CA ASN A 146 -15.94 23.23 -10.99
C ASN A 146 -15.62 22.33 -12.19
N ARG A 147 -14.34 22.19 -12.56
CA ARG A 147 -13.91 21.33 -13.66
C ARG A 147 -13.75 19.89 -13.18
N LEU A 148 -14.70 19.04 -13.55
CA LEU A 148 -14.68 17.61 -13.28
C LEU A 148 -13.98 16.85 -14.42
N PRO A 149 -13.14 15.85 -14.14
CA PRO A 149 -12.45 15.10 -15.17
C PRO A 149 -13.42 14.16 -15.90
N GLN A 150 -13.34 14.15 -17.23
CA GLN A 150 -14.11 13.22 -18.05
C GLN A 150 -13.49 11.81 -18.01
N PRO A 151 -14.28 10.74 -18.23
CA PRO A 151 -13.79 9.37 -18.32
C PRO A 151 -12.71 9.23 -19.41
N ILE A 152 -11.55 8.68 -19.03
CA ILE A 152 -10.48 8.36 -19.98
C ILE A 152 -10.64 6.89 -20.37
N THR A 153 -11.22 6.59 -21.53
CA THR A 153 -11.52 5.21 -21.97
C THR A 153 -10.32 4.50 -22.58
N SER A 154 -9.47 5.24 -23.30
CA SER A 154 -8.23 4.76 -23.93
C SER A 154 -7.10 5.76 -23.70
N ILE A 155 -5.88 5.23 -23.58
CA ILE A 155 -4.67 6.02 -23.32
C ILE A 155 -3.63 5.60 -24.34
N ASN A 156 -3.02 6.59 -25.01
CA ASN A 156 -1.82 6.36 -25.79
C ASN A 156 -0.63 6.66 -24.88
N LEU A 157 0.06 5.63 -24.40
CA LEU A 157 1.16 5.80 -23.46
C LEU A 157 2.43 6.18 -24.22
N ASN A 158 3.07 7.28 -23.81
CA ASN A 158 4.50 7.42 -24.01
C ASN A 158 5.26 6.64 -22.90
N GLU A 159 5.95 5.57 -23.31
CA GLU A 159 6.68 4.69 -22.38
C GLU A 159 8.12 5.13 -22.11
N ASP A 160 8.56 6.24 -22.72
CA ASP A 160 9.85 6.85 -22.40
C ASP A 160 9.92 7.23 -20.92
N TYR A 161 11.10 7.05 -20.33
CA TYR A 161 11.26 7.20 -18.90
C TYR A 161 11.04 8.66 -18.47
N GLY A 162 10.03 8.87 -17.63
CA GLY A 162 9.66 10.19 -17.10
C GLY A 162 8.55 10.89 -17.88
N GLU A 163 8.18 10.38 -19.06
CA GLU A 163 7.07 10.91 -19.84
C GLU A 163 5.73 10.66 -19.16
N ARG A 164 4.81 11.61 -19.34
CA ARG A 164 3.53 11.67 -18.62
C ARG A 164 2.42 12.20 -19.51
N GLU A 165 1.28 11.51 -19.48
CA GLU A 165 0.07 11.97 -20.14
C GLU A 165 -0.64 13.05 -19.31
N LEU A 166 -0.79 14.25 -19.88
CA LEU A 166 -1.37 15.41 -19.16
C LEU A 166 -2.79 15.15 -18.63
N GLN A 167 -3.63 14.49 -19.43
CA GLN A 167 -4.99 14.15 -19.01
C GLN A 167 -5.03 13.22 -17.80
N VAL A 168 -4.08 12.28 -17.73
CA VAL A 168 -3.95 11.34 -16.60
C VAL A 168 -3.50 12.11 -15.36
N ASP A 169 -2.56 13.05 -15.50
CA ASP A 169 -2.11 13.91 -14.40
C ASP A 169 -3.21 14.82 -13.85
N GLN A 170 -4.05 15.37 -14.73
CA GLN A 170 -5.21 16.17 -14.31
C GLN A 170 -6.21 15.31 -13.53
N ALA A 171 -6.48 14.09 -13.99
CA ALA A 171 -7.35 13.15 -13.26
C ALA A 171 -6.75 12.73 -11.91
N ILE A 172 -5.44 12.44 -11.84
CA ILE A 172 -4.72 12.15 -10.59
C ILE A 172 -4.91 13.29 -9.60
N LYS A 173 -4.61 14.54 -10.01
CA LYS A 173 -4.74 15.72 -9.16
C LYS A 173 -6.18 15.91 -8.67
N PHE A 174 -7.17 15.69 -9.53
CA PHE A 174 -8.57 15.74 -9.14
C PHE A 174 -8.89 14.71 -8.06
N PHE A 175 -8.60 13.43 -8.30
CA PHE A 175 -8.93 12.37 -7.33
C PHE A 175 -8.17 12.53 -6.01
N GLN A 176 -6.90 12.93 -6.03
CA GLN A 176 -6.17 13.23 -4.80
C GLN A 176 -6.81 14.36 -4.00
N LYS A 177 -7.22 15.46 -4.67
CA LYS A 177 -7.95 16.55 -4.02
C LYS A 177 -9.33 16.10 -3.53
N ALA A 178 -10.03 15.27 -4.31
CA ALA A 178 -11.33 14.70 -3.96
C ALA A 178 -11.25 13.85 -2.70
N ALA A 179 -10.26 12.96 -2.59
CA ALA A 179 -10.04 12.17 -1.38
C ALA A 179 -9.81 13.05 -0.15
N TYR A 180 -9.03 14.13 -0.28
CA TYR A 180 -8.83 15.08 0.80
C TYR A 180 -10.13 15.82 1.18
N VAL A 181 -10.79 16.43 0.20
CA VAL A 181 -12.06 17.18 0.40
C VAL A 181 -13.12 16.30 1.02
N ALA A 182 -13.31 15.07 0.54
CA ALA A 182 -14.31 14.16 1.07
C ALA A 182 -13.99 13.68 2.49
N ARG A 183 -12.71 13.63 2.88
CA ARG A 183 -12.30 13.17 4.21
C ARG A 183 -12.42 14.26 5.27
N VAL A 184 -11.98 15.48 4.97
CA VAL A 184 -11.89 16.57 5.97
C VAL A 184 -12.90 17.70 5.73
N GLY A 185 -13.65 17.65 4.64
CA GLY A 185 -14.64 18.66 4.28
C GLY A 185 -16.00 18.43 4.93
N LYS A 186 -16.71 19.52 5.23
CA LYS A 186 -18.07 19.50 5.81
C LYS A 186 -19.20 19.35 4.77
N SER A 187 -18.90 19.31 3.48
CA SER A 187 -19.91 19.44 2.43
C SER A 187 -20.35 18.09 1.87
N ILE A 188 -21.63 17.74 2.07
CA ILE A 188 -22.27 16.58 1.44
C ILE A 188 -22.32 16.77 -0.09
N GLU A 189 -22.57 17.99 -0.57
CA GLU A 189 -22.59 18.31 -2.00
C GLU A 189 -21.26 17.97 -2.69
N GLU A 190 -20.13 18.18 -2.01
CA GLU A 190 -18.82 17.82 -2.56
C GLU A 190 -18.62 16.30 -2.63
N VAL A 191 -19.16 15.54 -1.66
CA VAL A 191 -19.18 14.07 -1.72
C VAL A 191 -20.03 13.59 -2.91
N GLU A 192 -21.20 14.18 -3.14
CA GLU A 192 -22.06 13.84 -4.28
C GLU A 192 -21.42 14.16 -5.64
N LYS A 193 -20.61 15.23 -5.74
CA LYS A 193 -19.81 15.51 -6.94
C LYS A 193 -18.78 14.40 -7.21
N VAL A 194 -18.06 13.97 -6.18
CA VAL A 194 -17.07 12.88 -6.30
C VAL A 194 -17.75 11.58 -6.73
N LYS A 195 -18.89 11.28 -6.11
CA LYS A 195 -19.71 10.12 -6.40
C LYS A 195 -20.19 10.10 -7.86
N THR A 196 -20.67 11.25 -8.36
CA THR A 196 -21.07 11.43 -9.76
C THR A 196 -19.91 11.12 -10.71
N VAL A 197 -18.71 11.65 -10.46
CA VAL A 197 -17.53 11.40 -11.31
C VAL A 197 -17.14 9.92 -11.31
N LEU A 198 -17.12 9.26 -10.14
CA LEU A 198 -16.79 7.84 -10.04
C LEU A 198 -17.80 6.95 -10.79
N LEU A 199 -19.09 7.26 -10.67
CA LEU A 199 -20.15 6.53 -11.37
C LEU A 199 -20.07 6.75 -12.89
N ASP A 200 -19.79 7.97 -13.34
CA ASP A 200 -19.62 8.28 -14.76
C ASP A 200 -18.41 7.56 -15.37
N TRP A 201 -17.27 7.58 -14.68
CA TRP A 201 -16.08 6.81 -15.08
C TRP A 201 -16.35 5.31 -15.15
N SER A 202 -17.08 4.77 -14.17
CA SER A 202 -17.45 3.37 -14.14
C SER A 202 -18.41 2.97 -15.27
N LYS A 203 -19.43 3.80 -15.54
CA LYS A 203 -20.43 3.54 -16.60
C LYS A 203 -19.81 3.57 -17.99
N ASN A 204 -18.83 4.47 -18.19
CA ASN A 204 -18.07 4.57 -19.43
C ASN A 204 -16.89 3.58 -19.50
N ASN A 205 -16.73 2.71 -18.49
CA ASN A 205 -15.64 1.75 -18.39
C ASN A 205 -14.26 2.43 -18.61
N ALA A 206 -14.02 3.54 -17.92
CA ALA A 206 -12.75 4.25 -17.99
C ALA A 206 -11.56 3.32 -17.70
N LEU A 207 -10.41 3.60 -18.30
CA LEU A 207 -9.19 2.80 -18.21
C LEU A 207 -9.36 1.38 -18.79
N LYS A 208 -10.20 1.25 -19.84
CA LYS A 208 -10.43 -0.02 -20.55
C LYS A 208 -9.18 -0.44 -21.33
N GLU A 209 -8.58 0.51 -22.05
CA GLU A 209 -7.54 0.28 -23.06
C GLU A 209 -6.31 1.15 -22.82
N GLY A 210 -5.15 0.69 -23.30
CA GLY A 210 -3.91 1.49 -23.27
C GLY A 210 -3.30 1.68 -21.88
N ILE A 211 -3.63 0.83 -20.90
CA ILE A 211 -3.16 1.01 -19.52
C ILE A 211 -1.91 0.21 -19.17
N ASN A 212 -1.50 -0.72 -20.02
CA ASN A 212 -0.39 -1.64 -19.79
C ASN A 212 0.83 -1.18 -20.57
N ALA A 213 2.01 -1.34 -19.97
CA ALA A 213 3.27 -1.19 -20.69
C ALA A 213 3.41 -2.25 -21.79
N SER A 214 4.19 -1.95 -22.82
CA SER A 214 4.43 -2.81 -23.97
C SER A 214 5.46 -3.93 -23.68
N TRP A 215 6.27 -3.74 -22.65
CA TRP A 215 7.40 -4.62 -22.29
C TRP A 215 7.09 -5.61 -21.17
N GLY A 216 7.93 -6.64 -21.05
CA GLY A 216 7.83 -7.69 -20.03
C GLY A 216 6.47 -8.41 -20.05
N ASP A 217 5.94 -8.72 -18.88
CA ASP A 217 4.60 -9.30 -18.71
C ASP A 217 3.46 -8.27 -18.88
N LYS A 218 3.76 -7.11 -19.50
CA LYS A 218 2.85 -5.99 -19.72
C LYS A 218 2.17 -5.52 -18.43
N PRO A 219 2.93 -5.11 -17.38
CA PRO A 219 2.34 -4.58 -16.16
C PRO A 219 1.50 -3.33 -16.45
N VAL A 220 0.57 -2.97 -15.55
CA VAL A 220 -0.12 -1.68 -15.64
C VAL A 220 0.92 -0.56 -15.54
N TYR A 221 0.94 0.37 -16.48
CA TYR A 221 1.94 1.43 -16.55
C TYR A 221 1.92 2.31 -15.29
N TRP A 222 3.08 2.81 -14.87
CA TRP A 222 3.25 3.40 -13.54
C TRP A 222 2.32 4.61 -13.30
N GLN A 223 2.16 5.49 -14.29
CA GLN A 223 1.30 6.66 -14.18
C GLN A 223 -0.17 6.23 -14.00
N ILE A 224 -0.56 5.14 -14.66
CA ILE A 224 -1.90 4.58 -14.55
C ILE A 224 -2.11 3.90 -13.20
N MET A 225 -1.09 3.24 -12.64
CA MET A 225 -1.15 2.75 -11.25
C MET A 225 -1.38 3.89 -10.25
N VAL A 226 -0.75 5.06 -10.46
CA VAL A 226 -0.98 6.25 -9.60
C VAL A 226 -2.41 6.77 -9.75
N LEU A 227 -2.96 6.80 -10.97
CA LEU A 227 -4.36 7.17 -11.20
C LEU A 227 -5.33 6.18 -10.53
N ILE A 228 -5.15 4.87 -10.74
CA ILE A 228 -5.99 3.85 -10.13
C ILE A 228 -5.88 3.89 -8.60
N ASN A 229 -4.69 4.13 -8.03
CA ASN A 229 -4.52 4.33 -6.59
C ASN A 229 -5.31 5.54 -6.07
N SER A 230 -5.30 6.64 -6.82
CA SER A 230 -6.02 7.87 -6.48
C SER A 230 -7.54 7.66 -6.54
N ILE A 231 -8.03 6.98 -7.58
CA ILE A 231 -9.43 6.57 -7.73
C ILE A 231 -9.84 5.66 -6.56
N LEU A 232 -9.09 4.59 -6.30
CA LEU A 232 -9.39 3.64 -5.22
C LEU A 232 -9.40 4.31 -3.86
N THR A 233 -8.40 5.15 -3.56
CA THR A 233 -8.33 5.89 -2.30
C THR A 233 -9.53 6.81 -2.15
N THR A 234 -9.92 7.53 -3.20
CA THR A 234 -11.10 8.40 -3.20
C THR A 234 -12.37 7.61 -2.94
N THR A 235 -12.58 6.52 -3.67
CA THR A 235 -13.71 5.61 -3.45
C THR A 235 -13.75 5.09 -2.02
N ALA A 236 -12.61 4.66 -1.49
CA ALA A 236 -12.51 4.10 -0.14
C ALA A 236 -12.76 5.16 0.95
N VAL A 237 -12.48 6.44 0.71
CA VAL A 237 -12.85 7.53 1.62
C VAL A 237 -14.36 7.69 1.71
N ILE A 238 -15.08 7.61 0.58
CA ILE A 238 -16.54 7.77 0.54
C ILE A 238 -17.30 6.44 0.43
N SER A 239 -16.67 5.32 0.77
CA SER A 239 -17.21 3.99 0.45
C SER A 239 -18.58 3.73 1.10
N GLU A 240 -18.81 4.33 2.26
CA GLU A 240 -20.02 4.19 3.05
C GLU A 240 -21.19 5.05 2.52
N SER A 241 -20.95 5.98 1.59
CA SER A 241 -22.01 6.80 0.97
C SER A 241 -22.59 6.19 -0.30
N PHE A 242 -22.09 5.03 -0.74
CA PHE A 242 -22.64 4.30 -1.88
C PHE A 242 -23.74 3.33 -1.46
N ASP A 243 -24.88 3.43 -2.12
CA ASP A 243 -25.97 2.47 -1.99
C ASP A 243 -25.69 1.15 -2.74
N SER A 244 -26.59 0.19 -2.64
CA SER A 244 -26.43 -1.11 -3.30
C SER A 244 -26.35 -1.03 -4.83
N ASN A 245 -27.13 -0.14 -5.46
CA ASN A 245 -27.18 0.01 -6.92
C ASN A 245 -25.87 0.65 -7.43
N GLU A 246 -25.34 1.60 -6.69
CA GLU A 246 -24.09 2.28 -7.02
C GLU A 246 -22.89 1.34 -6.84
N ARG A 247 -22.84 0.58 -5.75
CA ARG A 247 -21.82 -0.48 -5.55
C ARG A 247 -21.91 -1.54 -6.64
N GLN A 248 -23.11 -1.83 -7.14
CA GLN A 248 -23.33 -2.77 -8.23
C GLN A 248 -22.73 -2.27 -9.57
N ILE A 249 -22.70 -0.95 -9.80
CA ILE A 249 -22.08 -0.33 -10.99
C ILE A 249 -20.56 -0.22 -10.79
N LEU A 250 -20.14 0.39 -9.68
CA LEU A 250 -18.75 0.76 -9.40
C LEU A 250 -17.86 -0.44 -9.06
N GLY A 251 -18.41 -1.41 -8.32
CA GLY A 251 -17.67 -2.54 -7.78
C GLY A 251 -17.00 -3.41 -8.84
N PRO A 252 -17.72 -3.89 -9.88
CA PRO A 252 -17.11 -4.70 -10.93
C PRO A 252 -16.00 -3.97 -11.70
N TRP A 253 -16.19 -2.69 -11.99
CA TRP A 253 -15.20 -1.85 -12.67
C TRP A 253 -13.93 -1.72 -11.82
N LEU A 254 -14.06 -1.33 -10.55
CA LEU A 254 -12.91 -1.23 -9.64
C LEU A 254 -12.24 -2.59 -9.40
N ASN A 255 -13.01 -3.68 -9.17
CA ASN A 255 -12.42 -5.01 -8.99
C ASN A 255 -11.59 -5.41 -10.20
N ASN A 256 -12.03 -5.10 -11.42
CA ASN A 256 -11.25 -5.36 -12.62
C ASN A 256 -9.95 -4.55 -12.66
N LEU A 257 -9.99 -3.25 -12.36
CA LEU A 257 -8.80 -2.40 -12.32
C LEU A 257 -7.79 -2.87 -11.27
N ILE A 258 -8.26 -3.13 -10.04
CA ILE A 258 -7.39 -3.58 -8.95
C ILE A 258 -6.84 -4.97 -9.24
N LYS A 259 -7.59 -5.86 -9.88
CA LYS A 259 -7.06 -7.17 -10.33
C LYS A 259 -5.92 -7.03 -11.33
N LYS A 260 -6.03 -6.11 -12.31
CA LYS A 260 -4.96 -5.86 -13.29
C LYS A 260 -3.70 -5.32 -12.59
N VAL A 261 -3.87 -4.40 -11.64
CA VAL A 261 -2.75 -3.88 -10.84
C VAL A 261 -2.15 -4.96 -9.95
N ALA A 262 -2.97 -5.70 -9.19
CA ALA A 262 -2.54 -6.80 -8.32
C ALA A 262 -1.74 -7.86 -9.08
N LYS A 263 -2.16 -8.20 -10.30
CA LYS A 263 -1.47 -9.17 -11.18
C LYS A 263 -0.17 -8.61 -11.78
N SER A 264 0.05 -7.29 -11.78
CA SER A 264 1.22 -6.70 -12.44
C SER A 264 2.51 -7.15 -11.77
N ASN A 265 3.33 -7.87 -12.55
CA ASN A 265 4.68 -8.25 -12.17
C ASN A 265 5.62 -7.12 -12.59
N TRP A 266 6.28 -6.51 -11.61
CA TRP A 266 7.37 -5.57 -11.87
C TRP A 266 8.71 -6.29 -11.76
N LYS A 267 9.76 -5.67 -12.29
CA LYS A 267 11.07 -6.30 -12.53
C LYS A 267 11.62 -7.07 -11.33
N ASP A 268 11.56 -6.48 -10.14
CA ASP A 268 12.26 -6.98 -8.97
C ASP A 268 11.31 -7.57 -7.92
N ARG A 269 11.86 -8.46 -7.09
CA ARG A 269 11.15 -9.21 -6.03
C ARG A 269 10.26 -8.33 -5.14
N GLN A 270 10.78 -7.20 -4.64
CA GLN A 270 10.07 -6.24 -3.80
C GLN A 270 10.66 -4.83 -3.96
N ASP A 271 10.18 -4.08 -4.96
CA ASP A 271 10.49 -2.66 -5.14
C ASP A 271 9.32 -1.77 -4.71
N ASN A 272 9.49 -0.47 -4.86
CA ASN A 272 8.46 0.52 -4.56
C ASN A 272 7.10 0.25 -5.25
N LYS A 273 7.08 -0.36 -6.45
CA LYS A 273 5.85 -0.66 -7.20
C LYS A 273 5.17 -1.90 -6.66
N ALA A 274 5.92 -2.90 -6.21
CA ALA A 274 5.36 -4.05 -5.49
C ALA A 274 4.62 -3.59 -4.22
N TYR A 275 5.19 -2.64 -3.47
CA TYR A 275 4.53 -2.09 -2.28
C TYR A 275 3.31 -1.24 -2.62
N GLN A 276 3.34 -0.45 -3.70
CA GLN A 276 2.17 0.28 -4.19
C GLN A 276 1.03 -0.66 -4.60
N THR A 277 1.33 -1.71 -5.36
CA THR A 277 0.37 -2.75 -5.75
C THR A 277 -0.24 -3.42 -4.52
N SER A 278 0.58 -3.75 -3.52
CA SER A 278 0.12 -4.34 -2.26
C SER A 278 -0.75 -3.36 -1.46
N TYR A 279 -0.40 -2.07 -1.41
CA TYR A 279 -1.20 -1.05 -0.74
C TYR A 279 -2.59 -0.91 -1.36
N MET A 280 -2.69 -0.93 -2.69
CA MET A 280 -3.98 -0.92 -3.38
C MET A 280 -4.79 -2.20 -3.13
N THR A 281 -4.11 -3.35 -3.09
CA THR A 281 -4.71 -4.63 -2.74
C THR A 281 -5.25 -4.61 -1.30
N LEU A 282 -4.53 -4.00 -0.37
CA LEU A 282 -4.96 -3.81 1.02
C LEU A 282 -6.21 -2.92 1.11
N ILE A 283 -6.19 -1.73 0.50
CA ILE A 283 -7.34 -0.82 0.53
C ILE A 283 -8.58 -1.51 -0.02
N TRP A 284 -8.46 -2.16 -1.18
CA TRP A 284 -9.56 -2.92 -1.76
C TRP A 284 -10.05 -4.02 -0.81
N GLY A 285 -9.14 -4.84 -0.30
CA GLY A 285 -9.45 -5.94 0.59
C GLY A 285 -10.16 -5.50 1.86
N LEU A 286 -9.75 -4.40 2.47
CA LEU A 286 -10.43 -3.83 3.63
C LEU A 286 -11.79 -3.25 3.26
N MET A 287 -11.86 -2.51 2.15
CA MET A 287 -13.09 -1.85 1.71
C MET A 287 -14.21 -2.85 1.46
N VAL A 288 -13.91 -3.96 0.78
CA VAL A 288 -14.90 -4.97 0.42
C VAL A 288 -14.87 -6.19 1.33
N ASN A 289 -14.07 -6.20 2.40
CA ASN A 289 -13.89 -7.34 3.31
C ASN A 289 -13.43 -8.64 2.59
N ASP A 290 -12.41 -8.54 1.73
CA ASP A 290 -11.65 -9.67 1.18
C ASP A 290 -10.40 -9.91 2.03
N LEU A 291 -10.52 -10.75 3.05
CA LEU A 291 -9.46 -11.02 4.02
C LEU A 291 -8.24 -11.74 3.40
N ASN A 292 -8.39 -12.41 2.25
CA ASN A 292 -7.25 -12.99 1.56
C ASN A 292 -6.36 -11.90 0.93
N ALA A 293 -6.97 -10.85 0.38
CA ALA A 293 -6.24 -9.69 -0.13
C ALA A 293 -5.54 -8.93 1.02
N VAL A 294 -6.19 -8.82 2.18
CA VAL A 294 -5.59 -8.23 3.40
C VAL A 294 -4.39 -9.06 3.87
N GLN A 295 -4.55 -10.39 3.98
CA GLN A 295 -3.48 -11.29 4.41
C GLN A 295 -2.30 -11.30 3.42
N HIS A 296 -2.57 -11.22 2.11
CA HIS A 296 -1.52 -11.07 1.12
C HIS A 296 -0.68 -9.81 1.39
N SER A 297 -1.35 -8.68 1.65
CA SER A 297 -0.68 -7.41 1.88
C SER A 297 0.14 -7.40 3.18
N ILE A 298 -0.36 -8.06 4.24
CA ILE A 298 0.41 -8.31 5.47
C ILE A 298 1.69 -9.11 5.16
N ASN A 299 1.60 -10.15 4.34
CA ASN A 299 2.75 -10.97 3.97
C ASN A 299 3.79 -10.17 3.19
N VAL A 300 3.37 -9.20 2.36
CA VAL A 300 4.28 -8.29 1.65
C VAL A 300 5.03 -7.40 2.64
N VAL A 301 4.34 -6.78 3.61
CA VAL A 301 4.98 -5.96 4.66
C VAL A 301 5.98 -6.77 5.46
N LYS A 302 5.59 -7.96 5.93
CA LYS A 302 6.50 -8.87 6.65
C LYS A 302 7.73 -9.19 5.83
N LEU A 303 7.54 -9.50 4.55
CA LEU A 303 8.65 -9.88 3.68
C LEU A 303 9.59 -8.70 3.41
N ALA A 304 9.06 -7.47 3.29
CA ALA A 304 9.85 -6.27 3.14
C ALA A 304 10.79 -6.05 4.33
N VAL A 305 10.29 -6.25 5.55
CA VAL A 305 11.10 -6.17 6.78
C VAL A 305 12.20 -7.23 6.80
N HIS A 306 11.94 -8.45 6.30
CA HIS A 306 12.95 -9.50 6.21
C HIS A 306 14.02 -9.26 5.14
N ASP A 307 13.65 -8.60 4.04
CA ASP A 307 14.56 -8.31 2.92
C ASP A 307 15.33 -6.98 3.15
N MET A 308 14.88 -6.13 4.08
CA MET A 308 15.52 -4.88 4.49
C MET A 308 16.93 -5.10 5.04
N ARG A 309 17.84 -4.16 4.77
CA ARG A 309 19.20 -4.18 5.31
C ARG A 309 19.22 -3.83 6.81
N PRO A 310 20.33 -4.13 7.53
CA PRO A 310 20.49 -3.71 8.91
C PRO A 310 20.41 -2.19 9.13
N ASP A 311 20.78 -1.40 8.12
CA ASP A 311 20.69 0.08 8.15
C ASP A 311 19.28 0.62 7.84
N GLY A 312 18.28 -0.26 7.66
CA GLY A 312 16.91 0.11 7.34
C GLY A 312 16.64 0.43 5.87
N SER A 313 17.64 0.37 4.98
CA SER A 313 17.44 0.62 3.56
C SER A 313 16.88 -0.60 2.81
N PHE A 314 16.07 -0.33 1.78
CA PHE A 314 15.53 -1.35 0.89
C PHE A 314 16.55 -1.65 -0.22
N PRO A 315 17.04 -2.89 -0.34
CA PRO A 315 18.18 -3.18 -1.18
C PRO A 315 17.94 -2.91 -2.66
N ILE A 316 16.73 -3.16 -3.17
CA ILE A 316 16.36 -2.92 -4.58
C ILE A 316 16.29 -1.42 -4.89
N ASP A 317 15.63 -0.64 -4.03
CA ASP A 317 15.44 0.80 -4.26
C ASP A 317 16.73 1.59 -4.03
N THR A 318 17.61 1.10 -3.16
CA THR A 318 18.95 1.68 -2.94
C THR A 318 19.83 1.59 -4.19
N GLN A 319 19.53 0.68 -5.11
CA GLN A 319 20.30 0.49 -6.34
C GLN A 319 19.98 1.52 -7.44
N ARG A 320 19.04 2.44 -7.22
CA ARG A 320 18.56 3.41 -8.22
C ARG A 320 19.49 4.61 -8.42
N GLY A 321 20.79 4.44 -8.19
CA GLY A 321 21.81 5.50 -8.31
C GLY A 321 21.49 6.72 -7.45
N GLY A 322 21.61 7.92 -8.03
CA GLY A 322 21.32 9.19 -7.34
C GLY A 322 19.88 9.34 -6.82
N MET A 323 18.95 8.50 -7.29
CA MET A 323 17.56 8.49 -6.84
C MET A 323 17.27 7.52 -5.70
N GLY A 324 18.29 6.80 -5.19
CA GLY A 324 18.10 5.76 -4.18
C GLY A 324 17.34 6.22 -2.94
N ILE A 325 17.59 7.46 -2.48
CA ILE A 325 16.89 8.05 -1.33
C ILE A 325 15.39 8.26 -1.63
N ASP A 326 15.06 8.80 -2.80
CA ASP A 326 13.66 9.04 -3.22
C ASP A 326 12.87 7.72 -3.31
N TYR A 327 13.45 6.68 -3.94
CA TYR A 327 12.79 5.37 -4.03
C TYR A 327 12.65 4.68 -2.67
N ASN A 328 13.65 4.77 -1.80
CA ASN A 328 13.55 4.28 -0.43
C ASN A 328 12.43 4.99 0.35
N SER A 329 12.33 6.32 0.23
CA SER A 329 11.27 7.11 0.85
C SER A 329 9.88 6.67 0.38
N LYS A 330 9.70 6.45 -0.92
CA LYS A 330 8.45 5.92 -1.50
C LYS A 330 8.09 4.54 -0.93
N SER A 331 9.06 3.64 -0.86
CA SER A 331 8.88 2.29 -0.30
C SER A 331 8.50 2.32 1.16
N TYR A 332 9.22 3.11 1.97
CA TYR A 332 8.87 3.33 3.37
C TYR A 332 7.47 3.89 3.53
N GLY A 333 7.08 4.89 2.73
CA GLY A 333 5.75 5.49 2.74
C GLY A 333 4.64 4.46 2.54
N TYR A 334 4.75 3.57 1.55
CA TYR A 334 3.74 2.52 1.32
C TYR A 334 3.67 1.52 2.48
N LEU A 335 4.81 1.10 3.02
CA LEU A 335 4.87 0.17 4.14
C LEU A 335 4.27 0.78 5.40
N LEU A 336 4.57 2.06 5.69
CA LEU A 336 4.01 2.80 6.82
C LEU A 336 2.50 2.96 6.67
N MET A 337 2.01 3.32 5.48
CA MET A 337 0.56 3.43 5.22
C MET A 337 -0.14 2.09 5.43
N MET A 338 0.41 0.99 4.91
CA MET A 338 -0.16 -0.35 5.12
C MET A 338 -0.17 -0.73 6.60
N ALA A 339 0.95 -0.56 7.30
CA ALA A 339 1.06 -0.89 8.72
C ALA A 339 0.10 -0.05 9.58
N SER A 340 -0.04 1.24 9.29
CA SER A 340 -0.92 2.15 10.03
C SER A 340 -2.40 1.77 9.87
N ILE A 341 -2.82 1.45 8.65
CA ILE A 341 -4.19 1.00 8.37
C ILE A 341 -4.45 -0.34 9.07
N LEU A 342 -3.51 -1.28 8.97
CA LEU A 342 -3.63 -2.59 9.61
C LEU A 342 -3.74 -2.45 11.13
N LYS A 343 -2.89 -1.63 11.76
CA LYS A 343 -2.94 -1.35 13.20
C LYS A 343 -4.32 -0.85 13.63
N GLY A 344 -4.92 0.04 12.86
CA GLY A 344 -6.26 0.55 13.14
C GLY A 344 -7.38 -0.50 13.04
N LYS A 345 -7.19 -1.58 12.28
CA LYS A 345 -8.20 -2.63 12.05
C LYS A 345 -7.99 -3.89 12.90
N THR A 346 -6.75 -4.20 13.26
CA THR A 346 -6.41 -5.43 13.99
C THR A 346 -6.14 -5.22 15.49
N GLY A 347 -6.07 -3.98 15.95
CA GLY A 347 -5.60 -3.65 17.30
C GLY A 347 -4.09 -3.72 17.40
#